data_AF-A0A2G9PRH8-F1
#
_entry.id   AF-A0A2G9PRH8-F1
#
_cell.length_a   1.000
_cell.length_b   1.000
_cell.length_c   1.000
_cell.angle_alpha   90.00
_cell.angle_beta   90.00
_cell.angle_gamma   90.00
#
_symmetry.space_group_name_H-M   'P 1'
#
loop_
_entity.id
_entity.type
_entity.pdbx_description
1 polymer ?
#
loop_
_entity_poly.entity_id
_entity_poly.type
_entity_poly.pdbx_seq_one_letter_code
_entity_poly.pdbx_strand_id
1 'polypeptide(L)'
;MNKKAFIYTITAFLLLSGALMSSIAYSNNNLRYFELALASFSADKINFVMDDVTDHIYQDLILFEVKDMTIYPTASFRMNLTGLSQTRNYSSIFNEYEDFIEEYYSLHNNVDVELIGFNNSFTISPFELDVVVDLGSFMISGDGIASVSSVTLVLFLNDTSLNISSMNPSGNGGCAVDVQIKHPTGGTHMGADLDPMIENDPFSIGFASGANVSVSFGKHMEKPMLLVEGFDLSVDILDLRIDLASPVDGIEIVGGNVTIISPMGQFSKEGAIIIAEK
;
A
#
# COMPACT_ATOMS: atom_id res chain seq x y z
N MET A 1 -50.46 -41.01 58.85
CA MET A 1 -49.90 -41.40 57.54
C MET A 1 -49.53 -40.23 56.63
N ASN A 2 -50.21 -39.07 56.67
CA ASN A 2 -49.97 -37.97 55.71
C ASN A 2 -48.61 -37.23 55.78
N LYS A 3 -47.91 -37.23 56.93
CA LYS A 3 -46.63 -36.52 57.05
C LYS A 3 -45.49 -37.13 56.22
N LYS A 4 -45.45 -38.47 56.09
CA LYS A 4 -44.42 -39.17 55.30
C LYS A 4 -44.62 -38.96 53.80
N ALA A 5 -45.87 -39.00 53.34
CA ALA A 5 -46.21 -38.71 51.94
C ALA A 5 -45.85 -37.26 51.57
N PHE A 6 -46.17 -36.29 52.44
CA PHE A 6 -45.83 -34.88 52.23
C PHE A 6 -44.32 -34.64 52.12
N ILE A 7 -43.52 -35.26 53.00
CA ILE A 7 -42.05 -35.18 52.93
C ILE A 7 -41.54 -35.80 51.62
N TYR A 8 -42.05 -36.97 51.22
CA TYR A 8 -41.69 -37.60 49.95
C TYR A 8 -42.00 -36.71 48.73
N THR A 9 -43.16 -36.05 48.72
CA THR A 9 -43.54 -35.13 47.65
C THR A 9 -42.61 -33.92 47.60
N ILE A 10 -42.25 -33.34 48.75
CA ILE A 10 -41.28 -32.24 48.82
C ILE A 10 -39.90 -32.68 48.32
N THR A 11 -39.41 -33.85 48.74
CA THR A 11 -38.12 -34.38 48.30
C THR A 11 -38.10 -34.67 46.80
N ALA A 12 -39.18 -35.25 46.26
CA ALA A 12 -39.32 -35.47 44.83
C ALA A 12 -39.34 -34.16 44.04
N PHE A 13 -40.06 -33.14 44.54
CA PHE A 13 -40.12 -31.82 43.91
C PHE A 13 -38.76 -31.12 43.92
N LEU A 14 -38.01 -31.22 45.03
CA LEU A 14 -36.66 -30.69 45.14
C LEU A 14 -35.68 -31.40 44.19
N LEU A 15 -35.77 -32.73 44.08
CA LEU A 15 -34.94 -33.50 43.15
C LEU A 15 -35.24 -33.17 41.69
N LEU A 16 -36.52 -33.05 41.32
CA LEU A 16 -36.94 -32.64 39.97
C LEU A 16 -36.51 -31.21 39.66
N SER A 17 -36.66 -30.29 40.61
CA SER A 17 -36.20 -28.90 40.46
C SER A 17 -34.68 -28.81 40.33
N GLY A 18 -33.95 -29.63 41.10
CA GLY A 18 -32.50 -29.75 40.99
C GLY A 18 -32.06 -30.30 39.63
N ALA A 19 -32.72 -31.36 39.16
CA ALA A 19 -32.45 -31.92 37.83
C ALA A 19 -32.76 -30.92 36.70
N LEU A 20 -33.85 -30.15 36.81
CA LEU A 20 -34.17 -29.06 35.88
C LEU A 20 -33.11 -27.96 35.90
N MET A 21 -32.70 -27.50 37.08
CA MET A 21 -31.63 -26.50 37.19
C MET A 21 -30.32 -27.00 36.59
N SER A 22 -29.94 -28.25 36.85
CA SER A 22 -28.74 -28.86 36.26
C SER A 22 -28.85 -29.00 34.74
N SER A 23 -30.03 -29.36 34.21
CA SER A 23 -30.26 -29.46 32.77
C SER A 23 -30.20 -28.10 32.08
N ILE A 24 -30.75 -27.05 32.69
CA ILE A 24 -30.67 -25.67 32.19
C ILE A 24 -29.21 -25.18 32.22
N ALA A 25 -28.50 -25.41 33.32
CA ALA A 25 -27.09 -25.03 33.45
C ALA A 25 -26.20 -25.76 32.43
N TYR A 26 -26.46 -27.05 32.19
CA TYR A 26 -25.75 -27.84 31.17
C TYR A 26 -26.03 -27.34 29.75
N SER A 27 -27.30 -27.04 29.42
CA SER A 27 -27.69 -26.46 28.14
C SER A 27 -27.02 -25.11 27.89
N ASN A 28 -27.03 -24.22 28.89
CA ASN A 28 -26.41 -22.90 28.79
C ASN A 28 -24.88 -22.99 28.63
N ASN A 29 -24.23 -23.91 29.34
CA ASN A 29 -22.79 -24.13 29.17
C ASN A 29 -22.46 -24.65 27.77
N ASN A 30 -23.20 -25.61 27.24
CA ASN A 30 -22.96 -26.13 25.89
C ASN A 30 -23.22 -25.09 24.80
N LEU A 31 -24.27 -24.28 24.93
CA LEU A 31 -24.51 -23.13 24.05
C LEU A 31 -23.32 -22.16 24.10
N ARG A 32 -22.83 -21.82 25.30
CA ARG A 32 -21.66 -20.94 25.46
C ARG A 32 -20.39 -21.53 24.83
N TYR A 33 -20.16 -22.85 24.96
CA TYR A 33 -19.01 -23.50 24.31
C TYR A 33 -19.15 -23.54 22.78
N PHE A 34 -20.37 -23.73 22.27
CA PHE A 34 -20.64 -23.68 20.83
C PHE A 34 -20.46 -22.26 20.27
N GLU A 35 -20.93 -21.24 20.99
CA GLU A 35 -20.71 -19.83 20.67
C GLU A 35 -19.22 -19.48 20.68
N LEU A 36 -18.47 -19.95 21.69
CA LEU A 36 -17.00 -19.76 21.76
C LEU A 36 -16.26 -20.49 20.64
N ALA A 37 -16.72 -21.68 20.24
CA ALA A 37 -16.13 -22.44 19.14
C ALA A 37 -16.41 -21.79 17.78
N LEU A 38 -17.64 -21.31 17.55
CA LEU A 38 -18.01 -20.50 16.38
C LEU A 38 -17.22 -19.19 16.34
N ALA A 39 -17.00 -18.57 17.51
CA ALA A 39 -16.21 -17.37 17.65
C ALA A 39 -14.75 -17.58 17.25
N SER A 40 -14.13 -18.67 17.70
CA SER A 40 -12.76 -19.05 17.31
C SER A 40 -12.64 -19.32 15.81
N PHE A 41 -13.57 -20.09 15.24
CA PHE A 41 -13.55 -20.44 13.81
C PHE A 41 -13.75 -19.21 12.91
N SER A 42 -14.49 -18.22 13.39
CA SER A 42 -14.71 -16.96 12.68
C SER A 42 -13.51 -16.01 12.84
N ALA A 43 -12.84 -16.00 13.99
CA ALA A 43 -11.60 -15.25 14.19
C ALA A 43 -10.46 -15.77 13.28
N ASP A 44 -10.31 -17.10 13.17
CA ASP A 44 -9.32 -17.71 12.26
C ASP A 44 -9.61 -17.36 10.79
N LYS A 45 -10.89 -17.28 10.40
CA LYS A 45 -11.31 -16.83 9.06
C LYS A 45 -11.05 -15.36 8.82
N ILE A 46 -11.33 -14.49 9.80
CA ILE A 46 -11.05 -13.06 9.70
C ILE A 46 -9.55 -12.85 9.52
N ASN A 47 -8.71 -13.54 10.31
CA ASN A 47 -7.26 -13.48 10.16
C ASN A 47 -6.82 -13.97 8.77
N PHE A 48 -7.37 -15.09 8.27
CA PHE A 48 -7.06 -15.57 6.92
C PHE A 48 -7.39 -14.53 5.83
N VAL A 49 -8.56 -13.88 5.91
CA VAL A 49 -8.96 -12.83 4.96
C VAL A 49 -8.04 -11.62 5.07
N MET A 50 -7.65 -11.22 6.29
CA MET A 50 -6.71 -10.14 6.49
C MET A 50 -5.33 -10.46 5.91
N ASP A 51 -4.80 -11.66 6.20
CA ASP A 51 -3.49 -12.11 5.72
C ASP A 51 -3.47 -12.16 4.18
N ASP A 52 -4.48 -12.75 3.55
CA ASP A 52 -4.57 -12.88 2.08
C ASP A 52 -4.65 -11.51 1.37
N VAL A 53 -5.42 -10.55 1.92
CA VAL A 53 -5.48 -9.18 1.38
C VAL A 53 -4.15 -8.44 1.56
N THR A 54 -3.41 -8.74 2.63
CA THR A 54 -2.12 -8.09 2.92
C THR A 54 -0.91 -8.72 2.24
N ASP A 55 -1.00 -9.98 1.82
CA ASP A 55 0.12 -10.72 1.26
C ASP A 55 0.42 -10.28 -0.19
N HIS A 56 1.36 -9.33 -0.34
CA HIS A 56 2.06 -8.94 -1.58
C HIS A 56 1.21 -8.47 -2.77
N ILE A 57 -0.12 -8.48 -2.70
CA ILE A 57 -0.99 -8.09 -3.82
C ILE A 57 -0.80 -6.62 -4.18
N TYR A 58 -0.71 -5.73 -3.18
CA TYR A 58 -0.44 -4.32 -3.42
C TYR A 58 0.88 -4.13 -4.18
N GLN A 59 1.93 -4.84 -3.77
CA GLN A 59 3.25 -4.82 -4.38
C GLN A 59 3.21 -5.27 -5.85
N ASP A 60 2.47 -6.33 -6.15
CA ASP A 60 2.26 -6.86 -7.51
C ASP A 60 1.48 -5.86 -8.40
N LEU A 61 0.49 -5.16 -7.83
CA LEU A 61 -0.29 -4.17 -8.56
C LEU A 61 0.57 -2.96 -8.96
N ILE A 62 1.39 -2.44 -8.05
CA ILE A 62 2.29 -1.30 -8.30
C ILE A 62 3.65 -1.70 -8.92
N LEU A 63 3.95 -3.00 -9.04
CA LEU A 63 5.24 -3.56 -9.50
C LEU A 63 6.45 -2.97 -8.73
N PHE A 64 6.31 -2.89 -7.42
CA PHE A 64 7.31 -2.32 -6.52
C PHE A 64 8.27 -3.38 -5.97
N GLU A 65 9.52 -3.03 -5.67
CA GLU A 65 10.48 -3.97 -5.07
C GLU A 65 11.45 -3.26 -4.12
N VAL A 66 11.44 -3.62 -2.84
CA VAL A 66 12.53 -3.23 -1.93
C VAL A 66 13.75 -4.07 -2.24
N LYS A 67 14.68 -3.55 -3.05
CA LYS A 67 15.88 -4.32 -3.44
C LYS A 67 16.91 -4.48 -2.34
N ASP A 68 17.17 -3.44 -1.54
CA ASP A 68 18.16 -3.47 -0.47
C ASP A 68 17.90 -2.34 0.52
N MET A 69 17.77 -2.68 1.81
CA MET A 69 17.66 -1.69 2.88
C MET A 69 18.91 -1.70 3.76
N THR A 70 19.91 -0.92 3.39
CA THR A 70 21.11 -0.69 4.21
C THR A 70 20.80 0.20 5.42
N ILE A 71 21.30 -0.18 6.60
CA ILE A 71 21.11 0.58 7.86
C ILE A 71 22.02 1.82 7.92
N TYR A 72 23.00 1.93 7.00
CA TYR A 72 23.87 3.10 6.89
C TYR A 72 24.62 3.09 5.53
N PRO A 73 24.86 4.23 4.86
CA PRO A 73 24.39 5.59 5.19
C PRO A 73 23.04 5.95 4.56
N THR A 74 22.46 5.09 3.71
CA THR A 74 21.22 5.39 2.98
C THR A 74 20.27 4.20 2.98
N ALA A 75 18.98 4.50 2.96
CA ALA A 75 17.95 3.55 2.60
C ALA A 75 17.59 3.73 1.13
N SER A 76 17.45 2.63 0.38
CA SER A 76 17.11 2.65 -1.03
C SER A 76 15.85 1.84 -1.29
N PHE A 77 14.96 2.39 -2.11
CA PHE A 77 13.83 1.65 -2.63
C PHE A 77 13.79 1.81 -4.14
N ARG A 78 13.31 0.75 -4.80
CA ARG A 78 13.33 0.66 -6.24
C ARG A 78 11.95 0.30 -6.75
N MET A 79 11.53 1.02 -7.77
CA MET A 79 10.26 0.80 -8.42
C MET A 79 10.52 0.40 -9.86
N ASN A 80 9.93 -0.73 -10.24
CA ASN A 80 9.87 -1.10 -11.63
C ASN A 80 8.68 -0.38 -12.26
N LEU A 81 8.99 0.71 -12.95
CA LEU A 81 7.98 1.55 -13.58
C LEU A 81 7.66 1.11 -15.01
N THR A 82 8.09 -0.08 -15.45
CA THR A 82 7.76 -0.62 -16.79
C THR A 82 6.26 -0.76 -17.01
N GLY A 83 5.48 -0.79 -15.92
CA GLY A 83 4.02 -0.76 -15.95
C GLY A 83 3.37 0.62 -16.08
N LEU A 84 4.10 1.74 -15.90
CA LEU A 84 3.59 3.13 -16.02
C LEU A 84 3.30 3.56 -17.46
N SER A 85 2.84 2.63 -18.31
CA SER A 85 2.29 2.99 -19.60
C SER A 85 0.99 3.76 -19.39
N GLN A 86 0.75 4.82 -20.18
CA GLN A 86 -0.58 5.45 -20.27
C GLN A 86 -1.70 4.47 -20.64
N THR A 87 -1.36 3.29 -21.18
CA THR A 87 -2.35 2.24 -21.45
C THR A 87 -2.85 1.55 -20.19
N ARG A 88 -2.12 1.63 -19.08
CA ARG A 88 -2.49 0.97 -17.82
C ARG A 88 -3.22 1.98 -16.94
N ASN A 89 -4.54 1.82 -16.83
CA ASN A 89 -5.35 2.61 -15.92
C ASN A 89 -5.23 2.05 -14.51
N TYR A 90 -4.24 2.53 -13.76
CA TYR A 90 -4.00 2.11 -12.39
C TYR A 90 -5.24 2.32 -11.51
N SER A 91 -5.92 3.45 -11.60
CA SER A 91 -7.17 3.65 -10.84
C SER A 91 -8.23 2.58 -11.15
N SER A 92 -8.41 2.22 -12.42
CA SER A 92 -9.36 1.14 -12.79
C SER A 92 -8.93 -0.21 -12.23
N ILE A 93 -7.65 -0.55 -12.32
CA ILE A 93 -7.12 -1.82 -11.81
C ILE A 93 -7.30 -1.93 -10.30
N PHE A 94 -7.05 -0.83 -9.58
CA PHE A 94 -7.22 -0.77 -8.13
C PHE A 94 -8.70 -0.90 -7.76
N ASN A 95 -9.60 -0.19 -8.45
CA ASN A 95 -11.04 -0.32 -8.23
C ASN A 95 -11.56 -1.74 -8.57
N GLU A 96 -11.09 -2.35 -9.67
CA GLU A 96 -11.48 -3.72 -10.04
C GLU A 96 -11.01 -4.75 -8.99
N TYR A 97 -9.83 -4.54 -8.41
CA TYR A 97 -9.34 -5.38 -7.33
C TYR A 97 -10.12 -5.16 -6.03
N GLU A 98 -10.41 -3.90 -5.68
CA GLU A 98 -11.27 -3.54 -4.55
C GLU A 98 -12.64 -4.21 -4.67
N ASP A 99 -13.34 -4.03 -5.80
CA ASP A 99 -14.62 -4.69 -6.09
C ASP A 99 -14.51 -6.22 -5.97
N PHE A 100 -13.44 -6.81 -6.50
CA PHE A 100 -13.22 -8.26 -6.41
C PHE A 100 -13.08 -8.72 -4.95
N ILE A 101 -12.28 -8.04 -4.14
CA ILE A 101 -12.07 -8.40 -2.73
C ILE A 101 -13.36 -8.22 -1.93
N GLU A 102 -14.00 -7.06 -2.05
CA GLU A 102 -15.24 -6.75 -1.33
C GLU A 102 -16.37 -7.70 -1.72
N GLU A 103 -16.55 -8.04 -3.00
CA GLU A 103 -17.60 -8.96 -3.41
C GLU A 103 -17.25 -10.43 -3.10
N TYR A 104 -16.08 -10.90 -3.53
CA TYR A 104 -15.72 -12.32 -3.46
C TYR A 104 -15.59 -12.80 -2.02
N TYR A 105 -14.87 -12.05 -1.17
CA TYR A 105 -14.69 -12.43 0.23
C TYR A 105 -15.98 -12.26 1.02
N SER A 106 -16.78 -11.24 0.73
CA SER A 106 -18.06 -11.06 1.43
C SER A 106 -19.06 -12.16 1.13
N LEU A 107 -19.14 -12.58 -0.14
CA LEU A 107 -20.02 -13.68 -0.57
C LEU A 107 -19.60 -15.03 -0.01
N HIS A 108 -18.30 -15.36 -0.03
CA HIS A 108 -17.83 -16.71 0.32
C HIS A 108 -17.70 -16.94 1.83
N ASN A 109 -17.46 -15.89 2.62
CA ASN A 109 -17.17 -16.03 4.04
C ASN A 109 -18.26 -15.46 4.97
N ASN A 110 -19.32 -14.86 4.41
CA ASN A 110 -20.43 -14.29 5.17
C ASN A 110 -19.95 -13.28 6.24
N VAL A 111 -18.98 -12.46 5.82
CA VAL A 111 -18.39 -11.33 6.54
C VAL A 111 -18.32 -10.18 5.55
N ASP A 112 -18.81 -9.00 5.86
CA ASP A 112 -18.72 -7.87 4.93
C ASP A 112 -17.29 -7.30 5.00
N VAL A 113 -16.57 -7.32 3.87
CA VAL A 113 -15.22 -6.77 3.74
C VAL A 113 -15.34 -5.44 2.99
N GLU A 114 -14.74 -4.40 3.55
CA GLU A 114 -14.67 -3.06 2.97
C GLU A 114 -13.21 -2.58 2.99
N LEU A 115 -12.69 -2.17 1.83
CA LEU A 115 -11.39 -1.51 1.73
C LEU A 115 -11.63 0.01 1.78
N ILE A 116 -10.90 0.71 2.64
CA ILE A 116 -11.08 2.17 2.81
C ILE A 116 -9.81 2.89 2.40
N GLY A 117 -9.91 3.74 1.38
CA GLY A 117 -8.76 4.49 0.86
C GLY A 117 -7.78 3.62 0.08
N PHE A 118 -8.25 2.50 -0.48
CA PHE A 118 -7.50 1.65 -1.40
C PHE A 118 -7.30 2.40 -2.72
N ASN A 119 -6.06 2.74 -3.04
CA ASN A 119 -5.74 3.53 -4.22
C ASN A 119 -4.29 3.30 -4.67
N ASN A 120 -3.89 4.02 -5.71
CA ASN A 120 -2.55 4.03 -6.27
C ASN A 120 -1.53 4.86 -5.46
N SER A 121 -1.77 5.07 -4.16
CA SER A 121 -0.87 5.81 -3.27
C SER A 121 -0.46 4.99 -2.04
N PHE A 122 0.72 5.31 -1.52
CA PHE A 122 1.27 4.70 -0.31
C PHE A 122 2.25 5.65 0.37
N THR A 123 2.45 5.45 1.67
CA THR A 123 3.35 6.26 2.50
C THR A 123 4.56 5.43 2.93
N ILE A 124 5.74 6.04 2.91
CA ILE A 124 7.00 5.45 3.39
C ILE A 124 7.33 6.04 4.77
N SER A 125 7.26 5.20 5.79
CA SER A 125 7.58 5.54 7.19
C SER A 125 9.03 5.17 7.54
N PRO A 126 9.73 5.93 8.41
CA PRO A 126 9.25 7.07 9.20
C PRO A 126 9.37 8.42 8.47
N PHE A 127 9.65 8.42 7.17
CA PHE A 127 9.93 9.64 6.43
C PHE A 127 8.68 10.43 6.06
N GLU A 128 7.47 9.90 6.28
CA GLU A 128 6.22 10.58 5.92
C GLU A 128 6.24 11.04 4.45
N LEU A 129 6.80 10.18 3.58
CA LEU A 129 6.84 10.39 2.14
C LEU A 129 5.64 9.73 1.51
N ASP A 130 4.78 10.55 0.91
CA ASP A 130 3.62 10.10 0.16
C ASP A 130 4.02 9.89 -1.30
N VAL A 131 3.82 8.68 -1.78
CA VAL A 131 4.06 8.27 -3.17
C VAL A 131 2.72 8.05 -3.85
N VAL A 132 2.53 8.65 -5.02
CA VAL A 132 1.32 8.51 -5.83
C VAL A 132 1.71 8.09 -7.25
N VAL A 133 1.02 7.07 -7.76
CA VAL A 133 1.30 6.47 -9.07
C VAL A 133 0.06 6.55 -9.95
N ASP A 134 -0.08 7.61 -10.74
CA ASP A 134 -1.29 7.84 -11.56
C ASP A 134 -0.98 7.76 -13.07
N LEU A 135 -2.02 7.82 -13.90
CA LEU A 135 -2.02 7.70 -15.37
C LEU A 135 -0.87 8.45 -16.05
N GLY A 136 0.28 7.78 -16.19
CA GLY A 136 1.48 8.42 -16.71
C GLY A 136 1.95 9.60 -15.83
N SER A 137 1.89 9.45 -14.53
CA SER A 137 2.61 10.31 -13.60
C SER A 137 3.05 9.54 -12.36
N PHE A 138 4.17 9.96 -11.82
CA PHE A 138 4.69 9.48 -10.57
C PHE A 138 5.06 10.69 -9.71
N MET A 139 4.57 10.73 -8.49
CA MET A 139 4.79 11.84 -7.58
C MET A 139 5.26 11.35 -6.22
N ILE A 140 6.27 12.02 -5.66
CA ILE A 140 6.65 11.90 -4.25
C ILE A 140 6.54 13.28 -3.62
N SER A 141 5.84 13.34 -2.50
CA SER A 141 5.67 14.57 -1.73
C SER A 141 5.62 14.25 -0.24
N GLY A 142 5.46 15.27 0.59
CA GLY A 142 5.38 15.12 2.04
C GLY A 142 6.53 15.82 2.77
N ASP A 143 6.41 15.92 4.09
CA ASP A 143 7.33 16.70 4.91
C ASP A 143 8.75 16.12 4.93
N GLY A 144 8.90 14.79 4.76
CA GLY A 144 10.22 14.18 4.67
C GLY A 144 10.86 14.20 3.29
N ILE A 145 10.34 14.91 2.29
CA ILE A 145 11.02 15.03 0.99
C ILE A 145 12.41 15.67 1.11
N ALA A 146 12.64 16.45 2.17
CA ALA A 146 13.97 16.96 2.54
C ALA A 146 14.99 15.84 2.87
N SER A 147 14.52 14.64 3.22
CA SER A 147 15.35 13.49 3.50
C SER A 147 15.79 12.74 2.23
N VAL A 148 15.26 13.09 1.05
CA VAL A 148 15.68 12.50 -0.22
C VAL A 148 17.09 13.01 -0.56
N SER A 149 18.04 12.07 -0.63
CA SER A 149 19.44 12.34 -0.96
C SER A 149 19.75 12.19 -2.45
N SER A 150 19.06 11.27 -3.11
CA SER A 150 19.34 10.91 -4.49
C SER A 150 18.08 10.34 -5.14
N VAL A 151 17.90 10.68 -6.42
CA VAL A 151 16.86 10.11 -7.27
C VAL A 151 17.53 9.66 -8.56
N THR A 152 17.40 8.39 -8.91
CA THR A 152 17.88 7.85 -10.18
C THR A 152 16.71 7.31 -11.00
N LEU A 153 16.54 7.84 -12.22
CA LEU A 153 15.52 7.43 -13.17
C LEU A 153 16.17 6.79 -14.39
N VAL A 154 15.70 5.63 -14.81
CA VAL A 154 16.17 4.95 -16.03
C VAL A 154 15.03 4.91 -17.04
N LEU A 155 15.22 5.62 -18.14
CA LEU A 155 14.31 5.70 -19.28
C LEU A 155 14.82 4.82 -20.44
N PHE A 156 13.92 4.17 -21.16
CA PHE A 156 14.19 3.46 -22.39
C PHE A 156 13.32 4.01 -23.52
N LEU A 157 13.96 4.48 -24.59
CA LEU A 157 13.29 5.02 -25.76
C LEU A 157 13.08 3.91 -26.78
N ASN A 158 11.84 3.52 -27.04
CA ASN A 158 11.52 2.46 -27.99
C ASN A 158 11.63 2.91 -29.45
N ASP A 159 11.50 4.21 -29.71
CA ASP A 159 11.54 4.78 -31.05
C ASP A 159 12.80 5.62 -31.30
N THR A 160 13.49 5.27 -32.39
CA THR A 160 14.66 5.99 -32.91
C THR A 160 14.41 7.41 -33.41
N SER A 161 13.14 7.78 -33.62
CA SER A 161 12.75 9.11 -34.08
C SER A 161 12.65 10.15 -32.95
N LEU A 162 12.59 9.68 -31.69
CA LEU A 162 12.53 10.52 -30.49
C LEU A 162 13.90 11.13 -30.18
N ASN A 163 14.07 12.40 -30.54
CA ASN A 163 15.23 13.19 -30.14
C ASN A 163 14.89 14.07 -28.95
N ILE A 164 15.85 14.29 -28.05
CA ILE A 164 15.69 15.20 -26.90
C ILE A 164 15.60 16.64 -27.45
N SER A 165 14.51 17.36 -27.17
CA SER A 165 14.25 18.72 -27.66
C SER A 165 14.70 19.81 -26.70
N SER A 166 14.65 19.54 -25.41
CA SER A 166 14.98 20.49 -24.36
C SER A 166 15.60 19.77 -23.18
N MET A 167 16.65 20.38 -22.64
CA MET A 167 17.31 19.97 -21.41
C MET A 167 17.55 21.23 -20.61
N ASN A 168 17.03 21.29 -19.38
CA ASN A 168 17.38 22.38 -18.47
C ASN A 168 17.90 21.83 -17.14
N PRO A 169 19.08 21.19 -17.13
CA PRO A 169 19.73 20.80 -15.89
C PRO A 169 20.39 22.03 -15.28
N SER A 170 19.69 22.75 -14.43
CA SER A 170 20.30 23.77 -13.58
C SER A 170 19.84 23.59 -12.15
N GLY A 171 20.81 23.38 -11.27
CA GLY A 171 20.60 23.29 -9.83
C GLY A 171 21.93 23.54 -9.12
N ASN A 172 21.86 24.23 -7.99
CA ASN A 172 22.93 24.31 -7.00
C ASN A 172 22.32 23.86 -5.66
N GLY A 173 22.22 22.56 -5.44
CA GLY A 173 21.50 22.00 -4.28
C GLY A 173 22.09 20.72 -3.70
N GLY A 174 21.38 20.12 -2.73
CA GLY A 174 21.88 19.04 -1.87
C GLY A 174 21.40 17.62 -2.21
N CYS A 175 20.47 17.44 -3.15
CA CYS A 175 20.00 16.13 -3.61
C CYS A 175 20.42 15.90 -5.07
N ALA A 176 21.04 14.75 -5.33
CA ALA A 176 21.47 14.38 -6.68
C ALA A 176 20.30 13.78 -7.47
N VAL A 177 19.89 14.44 -8.56
CA VAL A 177 18.92 13.89 -9.51
C VAL A 177 19.68 13.37 -10.73
N ASP A 178 19.47 12.09 -11.02
CA ASP A 178 20.14 11.35 -12.06
C ASP A 178 19.13 10.72 -13.03
N VAL A 179 19.29 10.95 -14.33
CA VAL A 179 18.45 10.37 -15.39
C VAL A 179 19.32 9.70 -16.44
N GLN A 180 19.11 8.40 -16.59
CA GLN A 180 19.77 7.56 -17.58
C GLN A 180 18.80 7.25 -18.71
N ILE A 181 19.11 7.73 -19.91
CA ILE A 181 18.30 7.51 -21.10
C ILE A 181 18.98 6.45 -21.95
N LYS A 182 18.36 5.28 -22.08
CA LYS A 182 18.78 4.19 -22.94
C LYS A 182 18.03 4.28 -24.27
N HIS A 183 18.76 4.30 -25.36
CA HIS A 183 18.19 4.33 -26.71
C HIS A 183 18.79 3.19 -27.55
N PRO A 184 18.06 2.64 -28.55
CA PRO A 184 18.54 1.57 -29.43
C PRO A 184 19.89 1.87 -30.10
N THR A 185 20.21 3.14 -30.31
CA THR A 185 21.46 3.59 -30.94
C THR A 185 22.56 4.01 -29.94
N GLY A 186 22.32 3.94 -28.63
CA GLY A 186 23.29 4.35 -27.59
C GLY A 186 22.63 4.87 -26.31
N GLY A 187 23.38 4.94 -25.20
CA GLY A 187 22.90 5.49 -23.93
C GLY A 187 23.38 6.93 -23.70
N THR A 188 22.57 7.74 -23.02
CA THR A 188 22.93 9.08 -22.52
C THR A 188 22.64 9.16 -21.02
N HIS A 189 23.43 9.94 -20.29
CA HIS A 189 23.35 10.08 -18.85
C HIS A 189 23.38 11.56 -18.48
N MET A 190 22.43 11.99 -17.65
CA MET A 190 22.23 13.39 -17.28
C MET A 190 21.92 13.49 -15.79
N GLY A 191 22.46 14.49 -15.11
CA GLY A 191 22.09 14.73 -13.72
C GLY A 191 22.26 16.19 -13.32
N ALA A 192 21.64 16.56 -12.21
CA ALA A 192 21.75 17.86 -11.57
C ALA A 192 21.62 17.72 -10.06
N ASP A 193 22.32 18.58 -9.33
CA ASP A 193 22.18 18.67 -7.88
C ASP A 193 21.16 19.76 -7.54
N LEU A 194 20.02 19.35 -7.01
CA LEU A 194 18.87 20.21 -6.74
C LEU A 194 18.53 20.21 -5.26
N ASP A 195 18.04 21.33 -4.76
CA ASP A 195 17.51 21.40 -3.40
C ASP A 195 15.98 21.20 -3.51
N PRO A 196 15.40 20.16 -2.88
CA PRO A 196 13.95 19.96 -2.94
C PRO A 196 13.16 21.16 -2.39
N MET A 197 13.80 22.05 -1.61
CA MET A 197 13.19 23.20 -0.97
C MET A 197 13.39 24.53 -1.72
N ILE A 198 14.29 24.58 -2.70
CA ILE A 198 14.70 25.83 -3.35
C ILE A 198 14.57 25.71 -4.88
N GLU A 199 14.09 26.81 -5.49
CA GLU A 199 14.02 27.13 -6.93
C GLU A 199 12.76 26.78 -7.73
N ASN A 200 12.46 27.74 -8.62
CA ASN A 200 11.29 27.85 -9.50
C ASN A 200 11.54 27.25 -10.91
N ASP A 201 12.72 26.66 -11.15
CA ASP A 201 13.09 26.05 -12.44
C ASP A 201 13.40 24.56 -12.21
N PRO A 202 12.40 23.66 -12.35
CA PRO A 202 12.61 22.24 -12.13
C PRO A 202 13.55 21.65 -13.19
N PHE A 203 14.43 20.72 -12.76
CA PHE A 203 15.16 19.87 -13.70
C PHE A 203 14.15 19.17 -14.59
N SER A 204 14.21 19.45 -15.89
CA SER A 204 13.27 18.93 -16.88
C SER A 204 13.98 18.45 -18.13
N ILE A 205 13.44 17.38 -18.71
CA ILE A 205 13.85 16.79 -19.98
C ILE A 205 12.60 16.80 -20.87
N GLY A 206 12.74 16.99 -22.18
CA GLY A 206 11.62 16.91 -23.12
C GLY A 206 12.07 16.35 -24.46
N PHE A 207 11.15 15.73 -25.22
CA PHE A 207 11.43 15.14 -26.53
C PHE A 207 10.68 15.84 -27.67
N ALA A 208 11.33 15.91 -28.85
CA ALA A 208 10.94 16.74 -29.99
C ALA A 208 9.65 16.32 -30.70
N SER A 209 9.19 15.09 -30.50
CA SER A 209 8.02 14.52 -31.17
C SER A 209 6.69 14.82 -30.46
N GLY A 210 6.70 15.56 -29.34
CA GLY A 210 5.52 15.78 -28.51
C GLY A 210 5.39 14.80 -27.33
N ALA A 211 6.33 13.87 -27.16
CA ALA A 211 6.48 13.08 -25.94
C ALA A 211 7.14 13.96 -24.85
N ASN A 212 6.36 14.35 -23.84
CA ASN A 212 6.81 15.26 -22.79
C ASN A 212 7.07 14.47 -21.50
N VAL A 213 8.16 13.70 -21.40
CA VAL A 213 8.56 13.14 -20.09
C VAL A 213 9.25 14.25 -19.30
N SER A 214 8.49 15.01 -18.52
CA SER A 214 9.04 15.99 -17.59
C SER A 214 9.30 15.33 -16.24
N VAL A 215 10.56 15.08 -15.93
CA VAL A 215 10.99 15.04 -14.53
C VAL A 215 10.93 16.47 -14.01
N SER A 216 10.65 16.64 -12.72
CA SER A 216 10.66 17.91 -12.00
C SER A 216 10.94 17.61 -10.54
N PHE A 217 11.95 18.26 -9.99
CA PHE A 217 12.31 18.08 -8.58
C PHE A 217 12.61 19.45 -7.99
N GLY A 218 12.00 19.75 -6.84
CA GLY A 218 12.05 21.07 -6.22
C GLY A 218 10.69 21.50 -5.67
N LYS A 219 10.48 22.82 -5.56
CA LYS A 219 9.22 23.38 -5.10
C LYS A 219 8.25 23.55 -6.26
N HIS A 220 7.18 22.76 -6.31
CA HIS A 220 6.11 22.88 -7.29
C HIS A 220 4.81 23.32 -6.62
N MET A 221 4.18 24.39 -7.11
CA MET A 221 2.97 24.99 -6.49
C MET A 221 3.11 25.18 -4.96
N GLU A 222 4.26 25.72 -4.53
CA GLU A 222 4.62 25.96 -3.12
C GLU A 222 4.85 24.70 -2.25
N LYS A 223 4.77 23.49 -2.81
CA LYS A 223 5.07 22.24 -2.10
C LYS A 223 6.35 21.59 -2.64
N PRO A 224 7.25 21.13 -1.77
CA PRO A 224 8.42 20.38 -2.22
C PRO A 224 7.96 18.99 -2.72
N MET A 225 8.34 18.63 -3.94
CA MET A 225 7.98 17.35 -4.53
C MET A 225 8.99 16.89 -5.59
N LEU A 226 9.05 15.57 -5.77
CA LEU A 226 9.51 14.94 -7.00
C LEU A 226 8.28 14.64 -7.84
N LEU A 227 8.20 15.18 -9.04
CA LEU A 227 7.13 14.92 -10.00
C LEU A 227 7.75 14.43 -11.30
N VAL A 228 7.28 13.29 -11.77
CA VAL A 228 7.64 12.73 -13.08
C VAL A 228 6.35 12.61 -13.87
N GLU A 229 6.16 13.48 -14.84
CA GLU A 229 4.97 13.57 -15.67
C GLU A 229 5.28 13.18 -17.12
N GLY A 230 4.34 12.47 -17.74
CA GLY A 230 4.24 12.33 -19.20
C GLY A 230 4.80 11.03 -19.76
N PHE A 231 3.97 10.33 -20.55
CA PHE A 231 4.28 8.99 -21.04
C PHE A 231 3.54 8.74 -22.37
N ASP A 232 4.16 9.15 -23.48
CA ASP A 232 3.80 8.63 -24.80
C ASP A 232 4.19 7.13 -24.91
N LEU A 233 3.54 6.35 -25.78
CA LEU A 233 3.78 4.92 -26.06
C LEU A 233 5.22 4.55 -26.48
N SER A 234 6.07 5.57 -26.61
CA SER A 234 7.37 5.52 -27.24
C SER A 234 8.52 5.56 -26.22
N VAL A 235 8.23 5.75 -24.92
CA VAL A 235 9.21 5.81 -23.82
C VAL A 235 8.77 4.96 -22.63
N ASP A 236 9.59 3.99 -22.23
CA ASP A 236 9.37 3.16 -21.03
C ASP A 236 10.25 3.66 -19.89
N ILE A 237 9.69 3.83 -18.69
CA ILE A 237 10.50 4.01 -17.49
C ILE A 237 10.83 2.64 -16.94
N LEU A 238 12.09 2.23 -17.04
CA LEU A 238 12.49 0.91 -16.58
C LEU A 238 12.68 0.85 -15.07
N ASP A 239 13.13 1.96 -14.49
CA ASP A 239 13.58 1.97 -13.11
C ASP A 239 13.47 3.35 -12.49
N LEU A 240 12.97 3.41 -11.26
CA LEU A 240 13.11 4.56 -10.40
C LEU A 240 13.69 4.10 -9.06
N ARG A 241 14.81 4.70 -8.68
CA ARG A 241 15.45 4.50 -7.40
C ARG A 241 15.44 5.81 -6.63
N ILE A 242 15.05 5.75 -5.37
CA ILE A 242 15.17 6.88 -4.45
C ILE A 242 16.01 6.43 -3.27
N ASP A 243 16.96 7.28 -2.90
CA ASP A 243 17.83 7.08 -1.75
C ASP A 243 17.57 8.16 -0.70
N LEU A 244 17.42 7.75 0.55
CA LEU A 244 17.15 8.63 1.69
C LEU A 244 18.42 8.86 2.52
N ALA A 245 18.65 10.10 2.95
CA ALA A 245 19.87 10.62 3.56
C ALA A 245 20.07 10.26 5.04
N SER A 246 19.20 9.42 5.63
CA SER A 246 19.21 9.17 7.07
C SER A 246 19.23 7.67 7.41
N PRO A 247 20.02 7.27 8.41
CA PRO A 247 19.96 5.92 8.96
C PRO A 247 18.64 5.73 9.71
N VAL A 248 17.98 4.60 9.47
CA VAL A 248 16.74 4.21 10.14
C VAL A 248 16.80 2.73 10.51
N ASP A 249 16.22 2.40 11.66
CA ASP A 249 16.20 1.03 12.19
C ASP A 249 15.23 0.13 11.41
N GLY A 250 14.21 0.70 10.77
CA GLY A 250 13.24 0.03 9.92
C GLY A 250 12.56 1.02 8.97
N ILE A 251 12.01 0.51 7.87
CA ILE A 251 11.10 1.26 6.99
C ILE A 251 9.86 0.39 6.82
N GLU A 252 8.72 1.04 6.93
CA GLU A 252 7.43 0.43 6.63
C GLU A 252 6.84 1.19 5.44
N ILE A 253 6.29 0.43 4.49
CA ILE A 253 5.57 0.99 3.36
C ILE A 253 4.12 0.60 3.50
N VAL A 254 3.25 1.60 3.53
CA VAL A 254 1.87 1.50 3.96
C VAL A 254 0.93 2.01 2.87
N GLY A 255 -0.04 1.22 2.43
CA GLY A 255 -1.13 1.64 1.52
C GLY A 255 -2.51 1.26 2.05
N GLY A 256 -3.53 2.10 1.82
CA GLY A 256 -4.95 1.80 2.14
C GLY A 256 -5.26 1.36 3.58
N ASN A 257 -6.51 0.97 3.81
CA ASN A 257 -6.99 0.36 5.06
C ASN A 257 -7.98 -0.78 4.78
N VAL A 258 -8.09 -1.72 5.73
CA VAL A 258 -9.02 -2.86 5.67
C VAL A 258 -9.98 -2.79 6.85
N THR A 259 -11.28 -2.84 6.55
CA THR A 259 -12.35 -2.99 7.53
C THR A 259 -13.14 -4.26 7.23
N ILE A 260 -13.30 -5.12 8.23
CA ILE A 260 -14.12 -6.34 8.13
C ILE A 260 -15.24 -6.24 9.15
N ILE A 261 -16.48 -6.26 8.69
CA ILE A 261 -17.69 -6.28 9.51
C ILE A 261 -18.21 -7.70 9.53
N SER A 262 -18.39 -8.25 10.74
CA SER A 262 -18.92 -9.60 10.92
C SER A 262 -20.02 -9.60 11.98
N PRO A 263 -20.83 -10.68 12.09
CA PRO A 263 -21.77 -10.85 13.20
C PRO A 263 -21.11 -10.79 14.58
N MET A 264 -19.79 -10.97 14.67
CA MET A 264 -19.02 -10.91 15.92
C MET A 264 -18.53 -9.51 16.28
N GLY A 265 -18.69 -8.55 15.37
CA GLY A 265 -18.19 -7.20 15.52
C GLY A 265 -17.49 -6.71 14.26
N GLN A 266 -17.16 -5.42 14.29
CA GLN A 266 -16.33 -4.78 13.28
C GLN A 266 -14.87 -4.86 13.72
N PHE A 267 -14.05 -5.42 12.86
CA PHE A 267 -12.60 -5.46 12.97
C PHE A 267 -12.05 -4.50 11.93
N SER A 268 -11.73 -3.30 12.36
CA SER A 268 -10.98 -2.37 11.54
C SER A 268 -9.52 -2.50 11.90
N LYS A 269 -8.65 -2.72 10.91
CA LYS A 269 -7.26 -2.33 11.06
C LYS A 269 -7.18 -0.90 10.52
N GLU A 270 -7.25 0.09 11.42
CA GLU A 270 -6.97 1.51 11.09
C GLU A 270 -5.53 1.75 10.59
N GLY A 271 -4.73 0.70 10.43
CA GLY A 271 -3.33 0.80 10.06
C GLY A 271 -3.03 -0.13 8.92
N ALA A 272 -2.93 0.44 7.72
CA ALA A 272 -2.01 0.02 6.68
C ALA A 272 -2.13 -1.42 6.16
N ILE A 273 -2.41 -1.55 4.86
CA ILE A 273 -1.91 -2.70 4.10
C ILE A 273 -0.39 -2.48 3.99
N ILE A 274 0.38 -3.32 4.69
CA ILE A 274 1.84 -3.24 4.69
C ILE A 274 2.33 -3.85 3.39
N ILE A 275 2.94 -3.03 2.54
CA ILE A 275 3.47 -3.44 1.24
C ILE A 275 4.86 -4.07 1.41
N ALA A 276 5.63 -3.56 2.37
CA ALA A 276 6.94 -4.09 2.73
C ALA A 276 7.35 -3.62 4.13
N GLU A 277 8.09 -4.48 4.84
CA GLU A 277 8.78 -4.20 6.10
C GLU A 277 10.24 -4.69 6.02
N LYS A 278 11.11 -4.22 6.94
CA LYS A 278 12.52 -4.61 7.00
C LYS A 278 12.77 -5.79 7.93
#